data_AF-A0A850QUX4-F1
#
_entry.id   AF-A0A850QUX4-F1
#
_cell.length_a   1.000
_cell.length_b   1.000
_cell.length_c   1.000
_cell.angle_alpha   90.00
_cell.angle_beta   90.00
_cell.angle_gamma   90.00
#
_symmetry.space_group_name_H-M   'P 1'
#
loop_
_entity.id
_entity.type
_entity.pdbx_description
1 polymer ?
#
loop_
_entity_poly.entity_id
_entity_poly.type
_entity_poly.pdbx_seq_one_letter_code
_entity_poly.pdbx_strand_id
1 'polypeptide(L)' 'MTLENISCNKSAGGWHKQYTHHSEVLSCDMRFAIFLPPQTATGKKVPVLYWLSGLTCTDENFMQKAG' A
#
# COMPACT_ATOMS: atom_id res chain seq x y z
N MET A 1 9.53 -10.34 -11.26
CA MET A 1 8.80 -9.19 -10.67
C MET A 1 9.69 -8.47 -9.67
N THR A 2 10.10 -7.23 -9.95
CA THR A 2 10.89 -6.38 -9.04
C THR A 2 9.93 -5.47 -8.28
N LEU A 3 10.07 -5.39 -6.97
CA LEU A 3 9.26 -4.54 -6.10
C LEU A 3 10.13 -3.41 -5.55
N GLU A 4 9.81 -2.17 -5.91
CA GLU A 4 10.56 -0.98 -5.50
C GLU A 4 9.76 -0.20 -4.45
N ASN A 5 10.38 0.14 -3.31
CA ASN A 5 9.75 1.00 -2.30
C ASN A 5 9.94 2.48 -2.68
N ILE A 6 8.84 3.19 -2.88
CA ILE A 6 8.85 4.60 -3.28
C ILE A 6 8.80 5.50 -2.04
N SER A 7 7.99 5.13 -1.05
CA SER A 7 7.81 5.92 0.17
C SER A 7 7.51 5.03 1.37
N CYS A 8 7.87 5.54 2.55
CA CYS A 8 7.71 4.86 3.82
C CYS A 8 7.45 5.89 4.93
N ASN A 9 6.22 5.94 5.43
CA ASN A 9 5.75 6.89 6.42
C ASN A 9 5.24 6.15 7.66
N LYS A 10 5.54 6.67 8.86
CA LYS A 10 4.91 6.17 10.08
C LYS A 10 3.46 6.67 10.15
N SER A 11 2.51 5.79 10.48
CA SER A 11 1.10 6.15 10.66
C SER A 11 0.45 5.24 11.70
N ALA A 12 -0.31 5.80 12.65
CA ALA A 12 -1.04 5.06 13.69
C ALA A 12 -0.23 3.94 14.39
N GLY A 13 1.06 4.19 14.66
CA GLY A 13 1.99 3.21 15.26
C GLY A 13 2.47 2.09 14.32
N GLY A 14 1.98 2.06 13.08
CA GLY A 14 2.42 1.19 12.00
C GLY A 14 3.17 1.94 10.91
N TRP A 15 3.18 1.35 9.71
CA TRP A 15 3.85 1.87 8.53
C TRP A 15 2.90 1.95 7.35
N HIS A 16 2.83 3.11 6.74
CA HIS A 16 2.25 3.28 5.42
C HIS A 16 3.37 3.30 4.38
N LYS A 17 3.29 2.44 3.37
CA LYS A 17 4.34 2.28 2.36
C LYS A 17 3.73 2.28 0.96
N GLN A 18 4.42 2.90 0.02
CA GLN A 18 4.09 2.83 -1.40
C GLN A 18 5.14 2.06 -2.15
N TYR A 19 4.69 1.31 -3.15
CA TYR A 19 5.53 0.47 -3.98
C TYR A 19 5.17 0.59 -5.46
N THR A 20 6.18 0.48 -6.31
CA THR A 20 6.02 0.25 -7.75
C THR A 20 6.45 -1.18 -8.06
N HIS A 21 5.74 -1.83 -8.98
CA HIS A 21 6.16 -3.09 -9.58
C HIS A 21 5.68 -3.18 -11.02
N HIS A 22 6.41 -3.92 -11.85
CA HIS A 22 5.92 -4.27 -13.19
C HIS A 22 4.86 -5.37 -13.08
N SER A 23 3.65 -5.12 -13.59
CA SER A 23 2.55 -6.08 -13.63
C SER A 23 2.57 -6.86 -14.94
N GLU A 24 2.75 -8.17 -14.88
CA GLU A 24 2.69 -9.04 -16.07
C GLU A 24 1.29 -9.08 -16.69
N VAL A 25 0.24 -9.01 -15.87
CA VAL A 25 -1.16 -9.05 -16.32
C VAL A 25 -1.55 -7.76 -17.04
N LEU A 26 -1.07 -6.61 -16.56
CA LEU A 26 -1.40 -5.30 -17.13
C LEU A 26 -0.33 -4.80 -18.10
N SER A 27 0.82 -5.47 -18.18
CA SER A 27 1.97 -5.14 -19.03
C SER A 27 2.48 -3.70 -18.84
N CYS A 28 2.42 -3.18 -17.62
CA CYS A 28 2.89 -1.85 -17.26
C CYS A 28 3.34 -1.77 -15.79
N ASP A 29 4.00 -0.67 -15.43
CA ASP A 29 4.39 -0.39 -14.05
C ASP A 29 3.18 0.09 -13.25
N MET A 30 2.90 -0.61 -12.16
CA MET A 30 1.77 -0.39 -11.28
C MET A 30 2.24 0.08 -9.91
N ARG A 31 1.54 1.09 -9.39
CA ARG A 31 1.75 1.62 -8.04
C ARG A 31 0.65 1.16 -7.09
N PHE A 32 1.03 0.74 -5.89
CA PHE A 32 0.09 0.44 -4.82
C PHE A 32 0.61 0.93 -3.47
N ALA A 33 -0.32 1.10 -2.54
CA ALA A 33 -0.06 1.46 -1.15
C ALA A 33 -0.44 0.31 -0.22
N ILE A 34 0.26 0.20 0.91
CA ILE A 34 -0.03 -0.75 1.97
C ILE A 34 0.12 -0.10 3.34
N PHE A 35 -0.86 -0.34 4.21
CA PHE A 35 -0.74 -0.06 5.63
C PHE A 35 -0.40 -1.35 6.39
N LEU A 36 0.72 -1.31 7.11
CA LEU A 36 1.22 -2.37 7.96
C LEU A 36 1.01 -1.96 9.42
N PRO A 37 0.04 -2.56 10.13
CA PRO A 37 -0.26 -2.16 11.50
C PRO A 37 0.87 -2.60 12.47
N PRO A 38 0.98 -2.00 13.67
CA PRO A 38 2.11 -2.23 14.59
C PRO A 38 2.42 -3.71 14.87
N GLN A 39 1.40 -4.57 14.86
CA GLN A 39 1.51 -6.01 15.10
C GLN A 39 2.45 -6.68 14.08
N THR A 40 2.56 -6.18 12.85
CA THR A 40 3.46 -6.77 11.84
C THR A 40 4.93 -6.58 12.20
N ALA A 41 5.29 -5.55 12.98
CA ALA A 41 6.66 -5.34 13.45
C ALA A 41 7.11 -6.43 14.45
N THR A 42 6.16 -7.14 15.06
CA THR A 42 6.43 -8.29 15.95
C THR A 42 6.54 -9.63 15.21
N GLY A 43 6.52 -9.60 13.87
CA GLY A 43 6.56 -10.80 13.03
C GLY A 43 5.22 -11.55 12.93
N LYS A 44 4.15 -11.05 13.56
CA LYS A 44 2.81 -11.62 13.43
C LYS A 44 2.26 -11.38 12.03
N LYS A 45 1.72 -12.44 11.42
CA LYS A 45 0.88 -12.33 10.22
C LYS A 45 -0.48 -11.77 10.64
N VAL A 46 -1.00 -10.84 9.84
CA VAL A 46 -2.29 -10.19 10.05
C VAL A 46 -3.19 -10.43 8.83
N PRO A 47 -4.53 -10.41 8.98
CA PRO A 47 -5.42 -10.46 7.83
C PRO A 47 -5.19 -9.25 6.92
N VAL A 48 -5.50 -9.42 5.62
CA VAL A 48 -5.36 -8.38 4.60
C VAL A 48 -6.75 -7.96 4.13
N LEU A 49 -6.99 -6.64 4.11
CA LEU A 49 -8.15 -6.03 3.48
C LEU A 49 -7.70 -5.32 2.20
N TYR A 50 -8.26 -5.72 1.06
CA TYR A 50 -8.04 -5.02 -0.21
C TYR A 50 -9.08 -3.92 -0.36
N TRP A 51 -8.60 -2.68 -0.50
CA TRP A 51 -9.44 -1.53 -0.77
C TRP A 51 -9.41 -1.19 -2.26
N LEU A 52 -10.58 -1.12 -2.90
CA LEU A 52 -10.73 -0.73 -4.29
C LEU A 52 -11.32 0.68 -4.34
N SER A 53 -10.49 1.64 -4.75
CA SER A 53 -10.91 3.04 -4.86
C SER A 53 -11.85 3.27 -6.05
N GLY A 54 -12.68 4.33 -5.97
CA GLY A 54 -13.60 4.73 -7.02
C GLY A 54 -12.98 5.49 -8.21
N LEU A 55 -13.83 5.94 -9.14
CA LEU A 55 -13.43 6.72 -10.31
C LEU A 55 -12.64 7.98 -9.91
N THR A 56 -11.55 8.28 -10.64
CA THR A 56 -10.59 9.39 -10.42
C THR A 56 -9.66 9.26 -9.21
N CYS A 57 -9.70 8.14 -8.48
CA CYS A 57 -8.82 7.93 -7.33
C CYS A 57 -7.47 7.31 -7.70
N THR A 58 -6.42 7.78 -7.03
CA THR A 58 -5.14 7.09 -6.90
C THR A 58 -5.07 6.36 -5.55
N ASP A 59 -4.00 5.61 -5.30
CA ASP A 59 -3.70 4.95 -4.03
C ASP A 59 -3.58 5.93 -2.84
N GLU A 60 -3.24 7.20 -3.11
CA GLU A 60 -3.11 8.25 -2.09
C GLU A 60 -4.47 8.76 -1.58
N ASN A 61 -5.52 8.67 -2.40
CA ASN A 61 -6.82 9.26 -2.08
C ASN A 61 -7.47 8.63 -0.85
N PHE A 62 -7.28 7.33 -0.63
CA PHE A 62 -7.84 6.65 0.54
C PHE A 62 -7.14 7.12 1.83
N MET A 63 -5.82 7.21 1.82
CA MET A 63 -5.04 7.47 3.03
C MET A 63 -5.07 8.93 3.48
N GLN A 64 -5.29 9.89 2.57
CA GLN A 64 -5.35 11.31 2.93
C GLN A 64 -6.77 11.80 3.26
N LYS A 65 -7.82 11.11 2.77
CA LYS A 65 -9.23 11.55 2.92
C LYS A 65 -10.10 10.62 3.75
N ALA A 66 -9.69 9.37 3.98
CA ALA A 66 -10.29 8.55 5.04
C ALA A 66 -9.58 8.92 6.34
N GLY A 67 -10.18 9.87 7.07
CA GLY A 67 -9.69 10.32 8.38
C GLY A 67 -9.55 9.20 9.40
#